data_AF-A0A936FQQ5-F1
#
_entry.id   AF-A0A936FQQ5-F1
#
_cell.length_a   1.000
_cell.length_b   1.000
_cell.length_c   1.000
_cell.angle_alpha   90.00
_cell.angle_beta   90.00
_cell.angle_gamma   90.00
#
_symmetry.space_group_name_H-M   'P 1'
#
loop_
_entity.id
_entity.type
_entity.pdbx_description
1 polymer ?
#
loop_
_entity_poly.entity_id
_entity_poly.type
_entity_poly.pdbx_seq_one_letter_code
_entity_poly.pdbx_strand_id
1 'polypeptide(L)' 'MKTQDVLIVHPSTKEQITVLEAFLNSLKIKFEYSKETEYDPEFVKKIEESRKQAKEGKITRVEKADLKEFLGI' A
#
# COMPACT_ATOMS: atom_id res chain seq x y z
N MET A 1 -21.66 13.32 -19.43
CA MET A 1 -21.47 12.00 -18.78
C MET A 1 -21.93 12.14 -17.33
N LYS A 2 -22.78 11.25 -16.81
CA LYS A 2 -23.12 11.26 -15.38
C LYS A 2 -21.88 10.75 -14.65
N THR A 3 -21.15 11.61 -13.96
CA THR A 3 -20.12 11.20 -12.99
C THR A 3 -20.83 10.40 -11.91
N GLN A 4 -20.45 9.14 -11.79
CA GLN A 4 -20.91 8.25 -10.73
C GLN A 4 -19.98 8.52 -9.55
N ASP A 5 -20.52 9.11 -8.48
CA ASP A 5 -19.76 9.41 -7.27
C ASP A 5 -19.37 8.09 -6.60
N VAL A 6 -18.06 7.81 -6.53
CA VAL A 6 -17.50 6.61 -5.91
C VAL A 6 -17.01 6.97 -4.51
N LEU A 7 -17.51 6.26 -3.50
CA LEU A 7 -17.07 6.40 -2.12
C LEU A 7 -16.09 5.27 -1.77
N ILE A 8 -14.85 5.62 -1.42
CA ILE A 8 -13.82 4.69 -0.94
C ILE A 8 -13.70 4.86 0.57
N VAL A 9 -13.78 3.76 1.32
CA VAL A 9 -13.70 3.76 2.79
C VAL A 9 -12.51 2.90 3.25
N HIS A 10 -11.74 3.40 4.22
CA HIS A 10 -10.57 2.75 4.79
C HIS A 10 -10.81 2.41 6.27
N PRO A 11 -11.54 1.32 6.58
CA PRO A 11 -11.77 0.90 7.96
C PRO A 11 -10.47 0.43 8.62
N SER A 12 -10.28 0.81 9.90
CA SER A 12 -9.06 0.49 10.65
C SER A 12 -9.19 -0.75 11.54
N THR A 13 -10.41 -1.26 11.74
CA THR A 13 -10.67 -2.42 12.60
C THR A 13 -11.65 -3.40 11.97
N LYS A 14 -11.60 -4.67 12.39
CA LYS A 14 -12.53 -5.70 11.92
C LYS A 14 -13.99 -5.37 12.25
N GLU A 15 -14.24 -4.78 13.41
CA GLU A 15 -15.59 -4.35 13.82
C GLU A 15 -16.17 -3.29 12.89
N GLN A 16 -15.36 -2.33 12.42
CA GLN A 16 -15.79 -1.32 11.46
C GLN A 16 -16.17 -1.95 10.11
N ILE A 17 -15.43 -2.96 9.65
CA ILE A 17 -15.75 -3.70 8.43
C ILE A 17 -17.12 -4.37 8.58
N THR A 18 -17.33 -5.12 9.67
CA THR A 18 -18.60 -5.85 9.90
C THR A 18 -19.81 -4.91 9.92
N VAL A 19 -19.69 -3.75 10.55
CA VAL A 19 -20.78 -2.75 10.59
C VAL A 19 -21.03 -2.15 9.20
N LEU A 20 -19.97 -1.82 8.46
CA LEU A 20 -20.09 -1.30 7.09
C LEU A 20 -20.72 -2.32 6.15
N GLU A 21 -20.32 -3.59 6.22
CA GLU A 21 -20.93 -4.67 5.44
C GLU A 21 -22.43 -4.77 5.71
N ALA A 22 -22.84 -4.78 6.97
CA ALA A 22 -24.25 -4.87 7.34
C ALA A 22 -25.06 -3.68 6.79
N PHE A 23 -24.50 -2.47 6.89
CA PHE A 23 -25.12 -1.25 6.35
C PHE A 23 -25.23 -1.29 4.82
N LEU A 24 -24.15 -1.61 4.12
CA LEU A 24 -24.10 -1.64 2.65
C LEU A 24 -25.03 -2.72 2.09
N ASN A 25 -25.08 -3.89 2.73
CA ASN A 25 -26.02 -4.96 2.38
C ASN A 25 -27.48 -4.54 2.56
N SER A 26 -27.81 -3.87 3.68
CA SER A 26 -29.16 -3.35 3.94
C SER A 26 -29.61 -2.36 2.86
N LEU A 27 -28.67 -1.54 2.37
CA LEU A 27 -28.91 -0.56 1.30
C LEU A 27 -28.81 -1.17 -0.11
N LYS A 28 -28.52 -2.48 -0.22
CA LYS A 28 -28.29 -3.19 -1.50
C LYS A 28 -27.20 -2.54 -2.36
N ILE A 29 -26.20 -1.94 -1.72
CA ILE A 29 -25.05 -1.33 -2.38
C ILE A 29 -24.02 -2.42 -2.65
N LYS A 30 -23.51 -2.48 -3.88
CA LYS A 30 -22.41 -3.38 -4.24
C LYS A 30 -21.09 -2.79 -3.71
N PHE A 31 -20.28 -3.64 -3.10
CA PHE A 31 -18.94 -3.27 -2.62
C PHE A 31 -17.95 -4.40 -2.95
N GLU A 32 -16.68 -4.05 -2.98
CA GLU A 32 -15.58 -4.97 -3.24
C GLU A 32 -14.50 -4.76 -2.18
N TYR A 33 -13.85 -5.85 -1.81
CA TYR A 33 -12.67 -5.79 -0.96
C TYR A 33 -11.45 -5.47 -1.82
N SER A 34 -10.91 -4.25 -1.68
CA SER A 34 -9.59 -3.96 -2.24
C SER A 34 -8.54 -4.70 -1.42
N LYS A 35 -7.77 -5.56 -2.09
CA LYS A 35 -6.58 -6.21 -1.52
C LYS A 35 -5.33 -5.32 -1.56
N GLU A 36 -5.46 -4.05 -1.98
CA GLU A 36 -4.33 -3.13 -2.16
C GLU A 36 -3.55 -2.82 -0.88
N THR A 37 -4.07 -3.19 0.30
CA THR A 37 -3.44 -2.83 1.58
C THR A 37 -2.26 -3.73 1.98
N GLU A 38 -2.09 -4.89 1.36
CA GLU A 38 -0.90 -5.72 1.59
C GLU A 38 0.08 -5.52 0.44
N TYR A 39 1.11 -4.72 0.69
CA TYR A 39 2.32 -4.74 -0.12
C TYR A 39 2.74 -6.20 -0.34
N ASP A 40 3.20 -6.50 -1.56
CA ASP A 40 3.68 -7.83 -1.89
C ASP A 40 4.64 -8.34 -0.80
N PRO A 41 4.45 -9.55 -0.25
CA PRO A 41 5.27 -10.04 0.85
C PRO A 41 6.78 -10.08 0.52
N GLU A 42 7.15 -10.30 -0.75
CA GLU A 42 8.54 -10.24 -1.17
C GLU A 42 9.06 -8.80 -1.18
N PHE A 43 8.23 -7.84 -1.58
CA PHE A 43 8.56 -6.42 -1.45
C PHE A 43 8.80 -6.02 0.00
N VAL A 44 7.90 -6.39 0.92
CA VAL A 44 8.06 -6.10 2.36
C VAL A 44 9.37 -6.72 2.88
N LYS A 45 9.64 -7.99 2.54
CA LYS A 45 10.87 -8.68 2.93
C LYS A 45 12.14 -7.98 2.43
N LYS A 46 12.16 -7.51 1.17
CA LYS A 46 13.28 -6.74 0.61
C LYS A 46 13.51 -5.42 1.36
N ILE A 47 12.45 -4.73 1.73
CA ILE A 47 12.54 -3.48 2.50
C ILE A 47 13.07 -3.73 3.91
N GLU A 48 12.61 -4.77 4.60
CA GLU A 48 13.12 -5.14 5.92
C GLU A 48 14.61 -5.52 5.86
N GLU A 49 15.02 -6.28 4.85
CA GLU A 49 16.43 -6.61 4.62
C GLU A 49 17.27 -5.35 4.38
N SER A 50 16.81 -4.44 3.52
CA SER A 50 17.48 -3.16 3.27
C SER A 50 17.63 -2.32 4.55
N ARG A 51 16.60 -2.27 5.40
CA ARG A 51 16.67 -1.59 6.71
C ARG A 51 17.70 -2.23 7.64
N LYS A 52 17.83 -3.56 7.62
CA LYS A 52 18.87 -4.27 8.39
C LYS A 52 20.26 -3.95 7.87
N GLN A 53 20.48 -4.04 6.55
CA GLN A 53 21.75 -3.68 5.91
C GLN A 53 22.15 -2.24 6.22
N ALA A 54 21.18 -1.31 6.23
CA ALA A 54 21.42 0.08 6.60
C ALA A 54 21.91 0.25 8.05
N LYS A 55 21.30 -0.46 9.00
CA LYS A 55 21.75 -0.48 10.41
C LYS A 55 23.14 -1.09 10.56
N GLU A 56 23.47 -2.09 9.74
CA GLU A 56 24.79 -2.73 9.70
C GLU A 56 25.85 -1.91 8.94
N GLY A 57 25.48 -0.73 8.40
CA GLY A 57 26.39 0.12 7.63
C GLY A 57 26.66 -0.36 6.20
N LYS A 58 25.95 -1.39 5.73
CA LYS A 58 26.02 -1.91 4.35
C LYS A 58 25.19 -1.05 3.41
N ILE A 59 25.55 0.22 3.30
CA ILE A 59 24.88 1.19 2.42
C ILE A 59 25.82 1.65 1.32
N THR A 60 25.26 1.88 0.14
CA THR A 60 25.95 2.61 -0.93
C THR A 60 25.43 4.03 -0.91
N ARG A 61 26.31 5.01 -0.63
CA ARG A 61 25.98 6.42 -0.80
C ARG A 61 26.27 6.80 -2.23
N VAL A 62 25.29 7.44 -2.86
CA VAL A 62 25.38 7.92 -4.25
C VAL A 62 25.15 9.41 -4.22
N GLU A 63 26.05 10.18 -4.82
CA GLU A 63 25.85 11.62 -4.95
C GLU A 63 24.80 11.92 -6.02
N LYS A 64 24.16 13.08 -5.94
CA LYS A 64 23.11 13.47 -6.88
C LYS A 64 23.63 13.53 -8.33
N ALA A 65 24.89 13.88 -8.52
CA ALA A 65 25.55 13.91 -9.83
C ALA A 65 25.62 12.52 -10.47
N ASP A 66 25.84 11.48 -9.65
CA ASP A 66 26.08 10.10 -10.11
C ASP A 66 24.81 9.25 -10.17
N LEU A 67 23.67 9.80 -9.73
CA LEU A 67 22.40 9.06 -9.60
C LEU A 67 21.95 8.43 -10.93
N LYS A 68 22.14 9.14 -12.05
CA LYS A 68 21.74 8.65 -13.38
C LYS A 68 22.56 7.44 -13.81
N GLU A 69 23.89 7.55 -13.67
CA GLU A 69 24.82 6.46 -13.98
C GLU A 69 24.57 5.25 -13.06
N PHE A 70 24.37 5.49 -11.77
CA PHE A 70 24.05 4.43 -10.80
C PHE A 70 22.76 3.68 -11.12
N LEU A 71 21.73 4.40 -11.59
CA LEU A 71 20.44 3.81 -11.99
C LEU A 71 20.45 3.24 -13.41
N GLY A 72 21.50 3.48 -14.20
CA GLY A 72 21.61 3.03 -15.59
C GLY A 72 20.62 3.70 -16.54
N ILE A 73 20.24 4.96 -16.28
CA ILE A 73 19.23 5.72 -17.04
C ILE A 73 19.72 7.11 -17.47
#